data_AF-A0A254ST76-F1
#
_entry.id   AF-A0A254ST76-F1
#
_cell.length_a   1.000
_cell.length_b   1.000
_cell.length_c   1.000
_cell.angle_alpha   90.00
_cell.angle_beta   90.00
_cell.angle_gamma   90.00
#
_symmetry.space_group_name_H-M   'P 1'
#
loop_
_entity.id
_entity.type
_entity.pdbx_description
1 polymer ?
#
loop_
_entity_poly.entity_id
_entity_poly.type
_entity_poly.pdbx_seq_one_letter_code
_entity_poly.pdbx_strand_id
1 'polypeptide(L)'
;MQQFENNTNLFVLRVFRYMFSKKESFSIDKDELAIRPSVCPCFHLMESEVGYYQSLADAEKCIRKIVKKKSNDAYGFFVTELPIGSMMHSTDYVSCWRYLEDGSLWLKSEGPSNLPRQLRVCNKEPYKGRDPKTIRFKQGDIVEIPRNDYAQLAIVWNTPSTAEQIEKVREQLRNSKDGSAAALNELSMGDSYKVVTYSVSENGAVNYCVSDELSVNVLPPSRPVPRKFATELRNQLKRAQEEEFDLPF
;
A
#
# COMPACT_ATOMS: atom_id res chain seq x y z
N MET A 1 33.69 -8.76 -12.05
CA MET A 1 32.22 -8.80 -11.91
C MET A 1 31.84 -10.19 -11.48
N GLN A 2 31.49 -10.35 -10.20
CA GLN A 2 31.17 -11.65 -9.61
C GLN A 2 29.72 -12.00 -9.99
N GLN A 3 29.53 -13.13 -10.68
CA GLN A 3 28.21 -13.73 -10.89
C GLN A 3 27.67 -14.19 -9.53
N PHE A 4 26.67 -13.49 -9.00
CA PHE A 4 25.89 -13.97 -7.85
C PHE A 4 24.89 -15.01 -8.38
N GLU A 5 25.38 -16.23 -8.57
CA GLU A 5 24.55 -17.42 -8.73
C GLU A 5 24.22 -17.98 -7.34
N ASN A 6 22.93 -18.20 -7.08
CA ASN A 6 22.28 -18.62 -5.82
C ASN A 6 21.96 -17.51 -4.80
N ASN A 7 21.14 -16.52 -5.20
CA ASN A 7 20.46 -15.66 -4.23
C ASN A 7 19.43 -16.50 -3.46
N THR A 8 19.80 -16.92 -2.25
CA THR A 8 18.82 -17.40 -1.26
C THR A 8 18.01 -16.19 -0.82
N ASN A 9 16.67 -16.28 -0.86
CA ASN A 9 15.80 -15.20 -0.41
C ASN A 9 15.40 -15.41 1.06
N LEU A 10 15.27 -14.31 1.79
CA LEU A 10 14.77 -14.28 3.16
C LEU A 10 13.35 -13.74 3.16
N PHE A 11 12.45 -14.40 3.87
CA PHE A 11 11.06 -13.97 4.04
C PHE A 11 10.89 -13.40 5.45
N VAL A 12 10.57 -12.11 5.55
CA VAL A 12 10.29 -11.44 6.84
C VAL A 12 8.78 -11.44 7.07
N LEU A 13 8.33 -12.03 8.18
CA LEU A 13 6.94 -11.99 8.60
C LEU A 13 6.73 -10.90 9.64
N ARG A 14 5.84 -9.96 9.33
CA ARG A 14 5.31 -8.95 10.26
C ARG A 14 3.86 -9.26 10.59
N VAL A 15 3.47 -8.96 11.83
CA VAL A 15 2.09 -9.02 12.28
C VAL A 15 1.68 -7.65 12.76
N PHE A 16 0.52 -7.20 12.29
CA PHE A 16 -0.14 -5.99 12.74
C PHE A 16 -1.20 -6.40 13.76
N ARG A 17 -1.17 -5.79 14.92
CA ARG A 17 -2.10 -6.05 16.02
C ARG A 17 -2.86 -4.80 16.40
N TYR A 18 -4.11 -4.93 16.81
CA TYR A 18 -4.83 -3.83 17.45
C TYR A 18 -4.16 -3.49 18.79
N MET A 19 -3.99 -2.21 19.08
CA MET A 19 -3.49 -1.76 20.39
C MET A 19 -4.47 -2.13 21.52
N PHE A 20 -3.94 -2.51 22.69
CA PHE A 20 -4.70 -3.03 23.82
C PHE A 20 -5.74 -2.02 24.34
N SER A 21 -7.03 -2.20 23.99
CA SER A 21 -8.15 -2.17 24.96
C SER A 21 -9.54 -2.21 24.32
N LYS A 22 -9.74 -1.86 23.05
CA LYS A 22 -11.06 -1.94 22.39
C LYS A 22 -10.89 -2.18 20.90
N LYS A 23 -11.89 -2.81 20.28
CA LYS A 23 -12.08 -2.76 18.82
C LYS A 23 -12.36 -1.30 18.46
N GLU A 24 -11.31 -0.50 18.31
CA GLU A 24 -11.42 0.92 18.08
C GLU A 24 -12.10 1.18 16.73
N SER A 25 -13.12 2.03 16.76
CA SER A 25 -13.68 2.63 15.57
C SER A 25 -12.73 3.71 15.07
N PHE A 26 -12.76 4.00 13.78
CA PHE A 26 -12.08 5.19 13.25
C PHE A 26 -12.42 6.43 14.06
N SER A 27 -11.40 7.20 14.42
CA SER A 27 -11.56 8.44 15.17
C SER A 27 -10.42 9.41 14.82
N ILE A 28 -10.58 10.67 15.23
CA ILE A 28 -9.48 11.64 15.25
C ILE A 28 -8.93 11.59 16.67
N ASP A 29 -7.68 11.19 16.81
CA ASP A 29 -7.00 11.17 18.09
C ASP A 29 -6.70 12.61 18.53
N LYS A 30 -7.35 13.04 19.61
CA LYS A 30 -7.21 14.40 20.14
C LYS A 30 -5.90 14.58 20.89
N ASP A 31 -5.38 13.52 21.49
CA ASP A 31 -4.12 13.57 22.23
C ASP A 31 -2.97 13.67 21.22
N GLU A 32 -3.09 12.96 20.09
CA GLU A 32 -2.17 13.11 18.96
C GLU A 32 -2.27 14.51 18.33
N LEU A 33 -3.48 15.08 18.23
CA LEU A 33 -3.70 16.43 17.68
C LEU A 33 -3.05 17.54 18.52
N ALA A 34 -2.85 17.31 19.82
CA ALA A 34 -2.14 18.24 20.69
C ALA A 34 -0.62 18.28 20.43
N ILE A 35 -0.08 17.28 19.73
CA ILE A 35 1.36 17.08 19.54
C ILE A 35 1.74 17.16 18.05
N ARG A 36 0.81 16.83 17.15
CA ARG A 36 1.01 16.82 15.69
C ARG A 36 0.22 17.94 15.00
N PRO A 37 0.75 18.51 13.91
CA PRO A 37 0.09 19.61 13.20
C PRO A 37 -1.25 19.20 12.56
N SER A 38 -1.43 17.92 12.24
CA SER A 38 -2.71 17.38 11.76
C SER A 38 -2.78 15.87 11.99
N VAL A 39 -3.99 15.35 12.16
CA VAL A 39 -4.26 13.93 12.43
C VAL A 39 -5.30 13.40 11.45
N CYS A 40 -5.12 12.17 10.98
CA CYS A 40 -6.05 11.50 10.07
C CYS A 40 -7.08 10.65 10.82
N PRO A 41 -8.25 10.34 10.22
CA PRO A 41 -9.15 9.36 10.80
C PRO A 41 -8.53 7.96 10.76
N CYS A 42 -8.14 7.45 11.93
CA CYS A 42 -7.48 6.17 12.06
C CYS A 42 -7.93 5.40 13.30
N PHE A 43 -7.40 4.18 13.44
CA PHE A 43 -7.27 3.49 14.71
C PHE A 43 -5.84 2.95 14.83
N HIS A 44 -5.37 2.76 16.06
CA HIS A 44 -3.97 2.44 16.31
C HIS A 44 -3.68 0.95 16.18
N LEU A 45 -2.54 0.67 15.57
CA LEU A 45 -1.97 -0.65 15.36
C LEU A 45 -0.62 -0.76 16.07
N MET A 46 -0.18 -1.99 16.26
CA MET A 46 1.17 -2.32 16.65
C MET A 46 1.73 -3.32 15.66
N GLU A 47 2.71 -2.89 14.88
CA GLU A 47 3.52 -3.79 14.09
C GLU A 47 4.52 -4.53 14.98
N SER A 48 4.70 -5.82 14.72
CA SER A 48 5.77 -6.60 15.32
C SER A 48 6.36 -7.54 14.29
N GLU A 49 7.69 -7.53 14.16
CA GLU A 49 8.41 -8.55 13.39
C GLU A 49 8.36 -9.87 14.15
N VAL A 50 7.78 -10.89 13.53
CA VAL A 50 7.53 -12.20 14.16
C VAL A 50 8.61 -13.21 13.85
N GLY A 51 9.27 -13.08 12.70
CA GLY A 51 10.43 -13.91 12.39
C GLY A 51 10.87 -13.83 10.94
N TYR A 52 12.01 -14.48 10.71
CA TYR A 52 12.66 -14.61 9.41
C TYR A 52 12.61 -16.07 8.97
N TYR A 53 12.28 -16.31 7.70
CA TYR A 53 12.05 -17.64 7.14
C TYR A 53 12.81 -17.82 5.83
N GLN A 54 13.23 -19.05 5.54
CA GLN A 54 13.91 -19.40 4.29
C GLN A 54 12.92 -19.65 3.14
N SER A 55 11.63 -19.79 3.44
CA SER A 55 10.58 -19.99 2.45
C SER A 55 9.30 -19.27 2.85
N LEU A 56 8.51 -18.87 1.84
CA LEU A 56 7.16 -18.36 2.06
C LEU A 56 6.27 -19.39 2.79
N ALA A 57 6.41 -20.67 2.46
CA ALA A 57 5.61 -21.74 3.05
C ALA A 57 5.82 -21.85 4.57
N ASP A 58 7.03 -21.62 5.06
CA ASP A 58 7.34 -21.60 6.49
C ASP A 58 6.77 -20.37 7.19
N ALA A 59 6.84 -19.20 6.55
CA ALA A 59 6.19 -17.98 7.03
C ALA A 59 4.66 -18.19 7.15
N GLU A 60 4.02 -18.74 6.11
CA GLU A 60 2.60 -19.06 6.13
C GLU A 60 2.22 -20.12 7.16
N LYS A 61 3.11 -21.10 7.41
CA LYS A 61 2.92 -22.07 8.50
C LYS A 61 2.91 -21.37 9.86
N CYS A 62 3.70 -20.32 10.04
CA CYS A 62 3.66 -19.49 11.24
C CYS A 62 2.36 -18.69 11.34
N ILE A 63 1.91 -18.05 10.25
CA ILE A 63 0.61 -17.36 10.18
C ILE A 63 -0.52 -18.29 10.65
N ARG A 64 -0.59 -19.50 10.07
CA ARG A 64 -1.59 -20.51 10.46
C ARG A 64 -1.51 -20.89 11.96
N LYS A 65 -0.31 -20.95 12.54
CA LYS A 65 -0.14 -21.21 13.98
C LYS A 65 -0.67 -20.04 14.83
N ILE A 66 -0.43 -18.80 14.41
CA ILE A 66 -0.91 -17.60 15.12
C ILE A 66 -2.43 -17.54 15.08
N VAL A 67 -3.03 -17.69 13.89
CA VAL A 67 -4.49 -17.71 13.72
C VAL A 67 -5.13 -18.83 14.56
N LYS A 68 -4.54 -20.03 14.59
CA LYS A 68 -5.04 -21.16 15.40
C LYS A 68 -5.05 -20.89 16.90
N LYS A 69 -4.13 -20.05 17.41
CA LYS A 69 -4.13 -19.64 18.82
C LYS A 69 -5.30 -18.70 19.17
N LYS A 70 -6.07 -18.24 18.17
CA LYS A 70 -7.20 -17.30 18.31
C LYS A 70 -6.80 -16.05 19.10
N SER A 71 -5.64 -15.48 18.79
CA SER A 71 -5.32 -14.16 19.32
C SER A 71 -6.27 -13.16 18.64
N ASN A 72 -7.30 -12.71 19.36
CA ASN A 72 -8.35 -11.81 18.84
C ASN A 72 -7.85 -10.38 18.55
N ASP A 73 -6.53 -10.20 18.53
CA ASP A 73 -5.82 -8.93 18.41
C ASP A 73 -5.13 -8.78 17.05
N ALA A 74 -5.06 -9.83 16.21
CA ALA A 74 -4.44 -9.71 14.89
C ALA A 74 -5.32 -8.88 13.95
N TYR A 75 -4.74 -7.83 13.37
CA TYR A 75 -5.33 -7.08 12.27
C TYR A 75 -5.03 -7.75 10.92
N GLY A 76 -3.80 -8.22 10.75
CA GLY A 76 -3.35 -8.89 9.53
C GLY A 76 -1.86 -9.18 9.55
N PHE A 77 -1.38 -9.78 8.47
CA PHE A 77 0.00 -10.23 8.33
C PHE A 77 0.61 -9.68 7.05
N PHE A 78 1.91 -9.40 7.09
CA PHE A 78 2.65 -8.96 5.92
C PHE A 78 3.94 -9.74 5.80
N VAL A 79 4.17 -10.34 4.63
CA VAL A 79 5.40 -11.04 4.31
C VAL A 79 6.14 -10.27 3.23
N THR A 80 7.41 -9.98 3.44
CA THR A 80 8.30 -9.39 2.43
C THR A 80 9.42 -10.36 2.09
N GLU A 81 9.66 -10.58 0.81
CA GLU A 81 10.81 -11.33 0.29
C GLU A 81 11.97 -10.39 0.02
N LEU A 82 13.11 -10.68 0.62
CA LEU A 82 14.33 -9.89 0.55
C LEU A 82 15.49 -10.75 0.00
N PRO A 83 16.24 -10.30 -1.01
CA PRO A 83 17.43 -10.99 -1.50
C PRO A 83 18.56 -10.89 -0.48
N ILE A 84 19.13 -12.03 -0.08
CA ILE A 84 20.29 -12.05 0.81
C ILE A 84 21.53 -11.59 0.03
N GLY A 85 22.40 -10.82 0.69
CA GLY A 85 23.67 -10.36 0.11
C GLY A 85 23.57 -9.12 -0.77
N SER A 86 22.39 -8.49 -0.85
CA SER A 86 22.18 -7.22 -1.56
C SER A 86 22.00 -6.06 -0.58
N MET A 87 22.50 -4.88 -0.94
CA MET A 87 22.22 -3.66 -0.17
C MET A 87 20.79 -3.22 -0.46
N MET A 88 19.95 -3.15 0.57
CA MET A 88 18.52 -2.83 0.44
C MET A 88 18.14 -1.63 1.29
N HIS A 89 17.30 -0.77 0.74
CA HIS A 89 16.53 0.19 1.53
C HIS A 89 15.37 -0.52 2.22
N SER A 90 14.85 0.07 3.30
CA SER A 90 13.71 -0.45 4.07
C SER A 90 12.43 -0.64 3.24
N THR A 91 12.34 0.02 2.09
CA THR A 91 11.20 -0.06 1.15
C THR A 91 11.43 -1.07 0.03
N ASP A 92 12.64 -1.64 -0.08
CA ASP A 92 12.97 -2.57 -1.15
C ASP A 92 12.46 -3.97 -0.80
N TYR A 93 11.90 -4.65 -1.79
CA TYR A 93 11.50 -6.06 -1.69
C TYR A 93 11.45 -6.68 -3.09
N VAL A 94 11.63 -8.00 -3.18
CA VAL A 94 11.42 -8.77 -4.42
C VAL A 94 9.94 -9.04 -4.64
N SER A 95 9.23 -9.39 -3.57
CA SER A 95 7.78 -9.59 -3.56
C SER A 95 7.25 -9.38 -2.14
N CYS A 96 5.97 -9.10 -2.03
CA CYS A 96 5.29 -9.04 -0.75
C CYS A 96 3.88 -9.61 -0.83
N TRP A 97 3.41 -10.12 0.31
CA TRP A 97 2.11 -10.76 0.46
C TRP A 97 1.40 -10.17 1.68
N ARG A 98 0.15 -9.80 1.49
CA ARG A 98 -0.75 -9.38 2.57
C ARG A 98 -1.72 -10.49 2.88
N TYR A 99 -1.89 -10.80 4.16
CA TYR A 99 -2.90 -11.73 4.65
C TYR A 99 -3.83 -11.02 5.63
N LEU A 100 -5.10 -11.41 5.62
CA LEU A 100 -6.13 -10.87 6.52
C LEU A 100 -6.02 -11.49 7.92
N GLU A 101 -6.86 -11.02 8.86
CA GLU A 101 -6.88 -11.50 10.25
C GLU A 101 -7.10 -13.02 10.38
N ASP A 102 -7.80 -13.64 9.44
CA ASP A 102 -8.07 -15.08 9.39
C ASP A 102 -6.92 -15.89 8.74
N GLY A 103 -5.86 -15.21 8.30
CA GLY A 103 -4.71 -15.80 7.61
C GLY A 103 -4.96 -16.12 6.13
N SER A 104 -6.10 -15.72 5.56
CA SER A 104 -6.33 -15.82 4.12
C SER A 104 -5.45 -14.83 3.36
N LEU A 105 -4.94 -15.24 2.19
CA LEU A 105 -4.16 -14.36 1.33
C LEU A 105 -5.09 -13.30 0.72
N TRP A 106 -4.80 -12.02 1.00
CA TRP A 106 -5.50 -10.90 0.39
C TRP A 106 -5.02 -10.70 -1.04
N LEU A 107 -3.73 -10.34 -1.18
CA LEU A 107 -3.06 -10.04 -2.44
C LEU A 107 -1.55 -10.30 -2.30
N LYS A 108 -0.93 -10.53 -3.46
CA LYS A 108 0.52 -10.49 -3.68
C LYS A 108 0.85 -9.25 -4.52
N SER A 109 2.00 -8.65 -4.26
CA SER A 109 2.64 -7.67 -5.14
C SER A 109 4.07 -8.12 -5.43
N GLU A 110 4.53 -7.91 -6.65
CA GLU A 110 5.91 -8.13 -7.03
C GLU A 110 6.62 -6.77 -6.92
N GLY A 111 7.85 -6.80 -6.40
CA GLY A 111 8.71 -5.67 -6.02
C GLY A 111 8.62 -4.43 -6.91
N PRO A 112 8.85 -3.23 -6.34
CA PRO A 112 8.52 -1.98 -7.01
C PRO A 112 9.31 -1.81 -8.30
N SER A 113 8.61 -1.92 -9.43
CA SER A 113 9.16 -1.62 -10.77
C SER A 113 9.35 -0.11 -11.00
N ASN A 114 8.75 0.72 -10.14
CA ASN A 114 8.68 2.17 -10.31
C ASN A 114 9.91 2.91 -9.78
N LEU A 115 10.83 2.20 -9.13
CA LEU A 115 12.11 2.79 -8.76
C LEU A 115 12.95 3.01 -10.04
N PRO A 116 13.67 4.14 -10.14
CA PRO A 116 14.65 4.39 -11.20
C PRO A 116 15.53 3.16 -11.41
N ARG A 117 15.92 2.86 -12.66
CA ARG A 117 16.69 1.66 -13.04
C ARG A 117 17.92 1.39 -12.15
N GLN A 118 18.50 2.44 -11.57
CA GLN A 118 19.67 2.40 -10.69
C GLN A 118 19.34 1.98 -9.24
N LEU A 119 18.07 2.07 -8.83
CA LEU A 119 17.52 1.66 -7.53
C LEU A 119 16.73 0.34 -7.63
N ARG A 120 16.66 -0.29 -8.82
CA ARG A 120 16.09 -1.63 -9.00
C ARG A 120 17.07 -2.68 -8.47
N VAL A 121 17.14 -2.81 -7.15
CA VAL A 121 17.99 -3.82 -6.52
C VAL A 121 17.43 -5.23 -6.72
N CYS A 122 16.09 -5.36 -6.77
CA CYS A 122 15.42 -6.66 -6.61
C CYS A 122 14.78 -7.23 -7.88
N ASN A 123 14.14 -6.43 -8.74
CA ASN A 123 13.43 -6.90 -9.93
C ASN A 123 14.02 -6.36 -11.23
N LYS A 124 14.41 -7.29 -12.12
CA LYS A 124 14.97 -6.97 -13.45
C LYS A 124 13.89 -6.64 -14.48
N GLU A 125 12.68 -7.17 -14.32
CA GLU A 125 11.58 -6.96 -15.26
C GLU A 125 10.72 -5.75 -14.88
N PRO A 126 10.23 -4.96 -15.86
CA PRO A 126 9.30 -3.88 -15.60
C PRO A 126 7.92 -4.44 -15.22
N TYR A 127 7.13 -3.65 -14.49
CA TYR A 127 5.75 -3.99 -14.15
C TYR A 127 4.95 -4.28 -15.41
N LYS A 128 4.23 -5.41 -15.39
CA LYS A 128 3.44 -5.90 -16.53
C LYS A 128 1.97 -5.54 -16.43
N GLY A 129 1.56 -4.93 -15.32
CA GLY A 129 0.16 -4.60 -15.07
C GLY A 129 -0.54 -5.69 -14.28
N ARG A 130 -1.58 -5.28 -13.57
CA ARG A 130 -2.39 -6.19 -12.75
C ARG A 130 -3.43 -6.89 -13.61
N ASP A 131 -3.72 -8.16 -13.30
CA ASP A 131 -4.90 -8.84 -13.84
C ASP A 131 -6.15 -8.08 -13.36
N PRO A 132 -7.03 -7.60 -14.27
CA PRO A 132 -8.27 -6.92 -13.91
C PRO A 132 -9.11 -7.66 -12.86
N LYS A 133 -9.10 -8.99 -12.85
CA LYS A 133 -9.85 -9.80 -11.87
C LYS A 133 -9.30 -9.71 -10.45
N THR A 134 -8.06 -9.25 -10.30
CA THR A 134 -7.38 -9.10 -9.01
C THR A 134 -7.40 -7.66 -8.50
N ILE A 135 -7.92 -6.72 -9.29
CA ILE A 135 -8.23 -5.35 -8.85
C ILE A 135 -9.51 -5.43 -8.01
N ARG A 136 -9.39 -5.10 -6.72
CA ARG A 136 -10.45 -5.35 -5.71
C ARG A 136 -11.38 -4.16 -5.52
N PHE A 137 -10.91 -2.96 -5.84
CA PHE A 137 -11.64 -1.72 -5.61
C PHE A 137 -11.74 -0.90 -6.89
N LYS A 138 -12.74 -0.04 -6.94
CA LYS A 138 -12.94 0.97 -7.98
C LYS A 138 -12.85 2.37 -7.39
N GLN A 139 -12.71 3.36 -8.26
CA GLN A 139 -12.78 4.77 -7.88
C GLN A 139 -14.02 5.06 -7.03
N GLY A 140 -13.82 5.80 -5.94
CA GLY A 140 -14.85 6.18 -4.97
C GLY A 140 -15.09 5.15 -3.85
N ASP A 141 -14.50 3.95 -3.94
CA ASP A 141 -14.53 3.01 -2.83
C ASP A 141 -13.71 3.55 -1.66
N ILE A 142 -14.27 3.45 -0.44
CA ILE A 142 -13.57 3.79 0.79
C ILE A 142 -12.79 2.56 1.24
N VAL A 143 -11.52 2.76 1.51
CA VAL A 143 -10.54 1.72 1.81
C VAL A 143 -9.78 2.08 3.08
N GLU A 144 -9.07 1.10 3.58
CA GLU A 144 -8.23 1.22 4.77
C GLU A 144 -6.78 0.97 4.37
N ILE A 145 -5.90 1.83 4.86
CA ILE A 145 -4.47 1.77 4.57
C ILE A 145 -3.71 1.56 5.88
N PRO A 146 -3.16 0.34 6.13
CA PRO A 146 -2.35 0.10 7.30
C PRO A 146 -0.96 0.71 7.11
N ARG A 147 -0.55 1.46 8.13
CA ARG A 147 0.81 1.92 8.39
C ARG A 147 1.40 1.08 9.53
N ASN A 148 2.60 1.45 9.94
CA ASN A 148 3.36 0.73 10.95
C ASN A 148 2.61 0.70 12.30
N ASP A 149 2.00 1.81 12.69
CA ASP A 149 1.40 2.04 14.02
C ASP A 149 -0.07 2.47 13.99
N TYR A 150 -0.69 2.57 12.81
CA TYR A 150 -2.12 2.89 12.68
C TYR A 150 -2.68 2.41 11.34
N ALA A 151 -3.99 2.33 11.23
CA ALA A 151 -4.68 2.15 9.95
C ALA A 151 -5.60 3.35 9.69
N GLN A 152 -5.37 4.03 8.57
CA GLN A 152 -6.11 5.24 8.20
C GLN A 152 -7.14 4.97 7.11
N LEU A 153 -8.21 5.76 7.09
CA LEU A 153 -9.17 5.75 5.98
C LEU A 153 -8.61 6.50 4.77
N ALA A 154 -8.92 5.97 3.59
CA ALA A 154 -8.68 6.60 2.31
C ALA A 154 -9.86 6.35 1.36
N ILE A 155 -9.88 7.07 0.23
CA ILE A 155 -10.82 6.82 -0.87
C ILE A 155 -10.04 6.64 -2.16
N VAL A 156 -10.43 5.62 -2.94
CA VAL A 156 -9.74 5.29 -4.19
C VAL A 156 -10.01 6.39 -5.22
N TRP A 157 -8.94 6.96 -5.76
CA TRP A 157 -8.99 7.84 -6.92
C TRP A 157 -8.78 7.03 -8.20
N ASN A 158 -7.63 6.37 -8.33
CA ASN A 158 -7.31 5.55 -9.50
C ASN A 158 -6.87 4.15 -9.08
N THR A 159 -7.15 3.19 -9.94
CA THR A 159 -6.77 1.78 -9.76
C THR A 159 -5.40 1.49 -10.37
N PRO A 160 -4.72 0.41 -9.92
CA PRO A 160 -3.50 -0.06 -10.55
C PRO A 160 -3.71 -0.33 -12.03
N SER A 161 -2.68 -0.05 -12.82
CA SER A 161 -2.74 -0.20 -14.27
C SER A 161 -2.86 -1.67 -14.68
N THR A 162 -3.70 -1.94 -15.68
CA THR A 162 -3.80 -3.26 -16.31
C THR A 162 -2.70 -3.46 -17.35
N ALA A 163 -2.47 -4.70 -17.76
CA ALA A 163 -1.50 -5.02 -18.82
C ALA A 163 -1.82 -4.29 -20.14
N GLU A 164 -3.10 -4.17 -20.48
CA GLU A 164 -3.56 -3.46 -21.67
C GLU A 164 -3.24 -1.96 -21.60
N GLN A 165 -3.49 -1.33 -20.45
CA GLN A 165 -3.18 0.09 -20.26
C GLN A 165 -1.68 0.36 -20.32
N ILE A 166 -0.86 -0.52 -19.73
CA ILE A 166 0.59 -0.40 -19.81
C ILE A 166 1.08 -0.55 -21.25
N GLU A 167 0.56 -1.51 -22.00
CA GLU A 167 0.99 -1.69 -23.39
C GLU A 167 0.59 -0.49 -24.26
N LYS A 168 -0.60 0.08 -24.04
CA LYS A 168 -1.02 1.32 -24.73
C LYS A 168 -0.07 2.49 -24.44
N VAL A 169 0.35 2.66 -23.19
CA VAL A 169 1.35 3.68 -22.83
C VAL A 169 2.70 3.38 -23.49
N ARG A 170 3.12 2.11 -23.51
CA ARG A 170 4.36 1.67 -24.19
C ARG A 170 4.34 1.86 -25.70
N GLU A 171 3.20 1.68 -26.35
CA GLU A 171 3.02 2.00 -27.76
C GLU A 171 3.15 3.51 -28.02
N GLN A 172 2.51 4.32 -27.19
CA GLN A 172 2.64 5.78 -27.26
C GLN A 172 4.08 6.23 -27.03
N LEU A 173 4.80 5.60 -26.08
CA LEU A 173 6.22 5.80 -25.82
C LEU A 173 7.07 5.56 -27.05
N ARG A 174 6.88 4.40 -27.70
CA ARG A 174 7.63 4.02 -28.91
C ARG A 174 7.40 4.99 -30.08
N ASN A 175 6.24 5.63 -30.11
CA ASN A 175 5.80 6.52 -31.18
C ASN A 175 6.05 8.02 -30.88
N SER A 176 6.41 8.38 -29.64
CA SER A 176 6.68 9.77 -29.25
C SER A 176 8.09 10.22 -29.68
N LYS A 177 8.20 11.44 -30.20
CA LYS A 177 9.49 12.10 -30.47
C LYS A 177 10.08 12.76 -29.23
N ASP A 178 9.26 13.03 -28.21
CA ASP A 178 9.66 13.52 -26.89
C ASP A 178 9.68 12.36 -25.90
N GLY A 179 10.88 11.82 -25.64
CA GLY A 179 11.07 10.68 -24.74
C GLY A 179 10.92 11.01 -23.25
N SER A 180 10.88 12.29 -22.86
CA SER A 180 10.90 12.75 -21.46
C SER A 180 9.55 12.64 -20.76
N ALA A 181 8.50 13.26 -21.31
CA ALA A 181 7.13 13.21 -20.76
C ALA A 181 6.59 11.77 -20.71
N ALA A 182 7.01 10.99 -21.69
CA ALA A 182 6.60 9.62 -21.86
C ALA A 182 7.27 8.71 -20.78
N ALA A 183 8.56 8.89 -20.48
CA ALA A 183 9.25 8.15 -19.42
C ALA A 183 8.69 8.44 -18.01
N LEU A 184 8.20 9.66 -17.77
CA LEU A 184 7.48 10.03 -16.54
C LEU A 184 6.17 9.23 -16.36
N ASN A 185 5.44 8.96 -17.44
CA ASN A 185 4.24 8.13 -17.40
C ASN A 185 4.55 6.68 -17.02
N GLU A 186 5.66 6.09 -17.48
CA GLU A 186 6.01 4.71 -17.11
C GLU A 186 6.41 4.59 -15.63
N LEU A 187 6.96 5.65 -15.03
CA LEU A 187 7.28 5.71 -13.59
C LEU A 187 6.03 5.85 -12.70
N SER A 188 4.94 6.41 -13.25
CA SER A 188 3.64 6.53 -12.58
C SER A 188 2.81 5.24 -12.65
N MET A 189 3.20 4.26 -13.46
CA MET A 189 2.42 3.04 -13.72
C MET A 189 2.95 1.89 -12.88
N GLY A 190 2.50 1.83 -11.63
CA GLY A 190 2.88 0.79 -10.67
C GLY A 190 1.76 -0.15 -10.28
N ASP A 191 2.13 -1.14 -9.46
CA ASP A 191 1.17 -1.93 -8.71
C ASP A 191 0.62 -1.15 -7.50
N SER A 192 0.05 0.02 -7.78
CA SER A 192 -0.46 0.96 -6.78
C SER A 192 -1.83 1.51 -7.12
N TYR A 193 -2.65 1.73 -6.09
CA TYR A 193 -3.82 2.58 -6.17
C TYR A 193 -3.39 4.02 -5.88
N LYS A 194 -3.89 4.98 -6.64
CA LYS A 194 -3.85 6.39 -6.23
C LYS A 194 -5.03 6.60 -5.28
N VAL A 195 -4.76 7.03 -4.06
CA VAL A 195 -5.80 7.25 -3.04
C VAL A 195 -5.75 8.68 -2.53
N VAL A 196 -6.90 9.15 -2.05
CA VAL A 196 -7.02 10.42 -1.32
C VAL A 196 -7.27 10.12 0.15
N THR A 197 -6.47 10.75 1.00
CA THR A 197 -6.61 10.74 2.45
C THR A 197 -6.85 12.16 2.92
N TYR A 198 -7.29 12.34 4.16
CA TYR A 198 -7.38 13.67 4.74
C TYR A 198 -6.94 13.69 6.19
N SER A 199 -6.48 14.86 6.62
CA SER A 199 -6.13 15.15 8.00
C SER A 199 -6.86 16.40 8.48
N VAL A 200 -7.04 16.48 9.80
CA VAL A 200 -7.65 17.61 10.49
C VAL A 200 -6.58 18.23 11.40
N SER A 201 -6.41 19.55 11.34
CA SER A 201 -5.53 20.30 12.24
C SER A 201 -6.27 20.78 13.48
N GLU A 202 -5.52 21.30 14.47
CA GLU A 202 -6.06 21.76 15.75
C GLU A 202 -7.17 22.83 15.58
N ASN A 203 -7.01 23.73 14.62
CA ASN A 203 -8.01 24.76 14.28
C ASN A 203 -9.21 24.23 13.46
N GLY A 204 -9.30 22.92 13.23
CA GLY A 204 -10.37 22.27 12.47
C GLY A 204 -10.23 22.38 10.95
N ALA A 205 -9.13 22.94 10.43
CA ALA A 205 -8.89 22.95 8.99
C ALA A 205 -8.66 21.53 8.47
N VAL A 206 -9.21 21.24 7.29
CA VAL A 206 -9.10 19.94 6.62
C VAL A 206 -8.15 20.06 5.44
N ASN A 207 -7.13 19.21 5.44
CA ASN A 207 -6.19 19.08 4.33
C ASN A 207 -6.32 17.68 3.74
N TYR A 208 -6.14 17.56 2.43
CA TYR A 208 -6.08 16.25 1.78
C TYR A 208 -4.66 15.94 1.32
N CYS A 209 -4.38 14.66 1.18
CA CYS A 209 -3.14 14.16 0.62
C CYS A 209 -3.46 13.09 -0.42
N VAL A 210 -2.77 13.17 -1.55
CA VAL A 210 -2.84 12.21 -2.64
C VAL A 210 -1.59 11.37 -2.57
N SER A 211 -1.73 10.05 -2.47
CA SER A 211 -0.60 9.14 -2.41
C SER A 211 -0.83 7.91 -3.28
N ASP A 212 0.28 7.34 -3.75
CA ASP A 212 0.30 6.02 -4.38
C ASP A 212 0.49 4.95 -3.31
N GLU A 213 -0.47 4.05 -3.19
CA GLU A 213 -0.49 2.96 -2.24
C GLU A 213 -0.35 1.62 -2.94
N LEU A 214 0.66 0.84 -2.58
CA LEU A 214 0.81 -0.52 -3.08
C LEU A 214 -0.49 -1.30 -2.92
N SER A 215 -0.88 -2.05 -3.95
CA SER A 215 -2.16 -2.78 -3.97
C SER A 215 -2.35 -3.71 -2.77
N VAL A 216 -1.27 -4.30 -2.27
CA VAL A 216 -1.28 -5.18 -1.06
C VAL A 216 -1.58 -4.42 0.24
N ASN A 217 -1.43 -3.10 0.26
CA ASN A 217 -1.71 -2.24 1.41
C ASN A 217 -3.08 -1.57 1.31
N VAL A 218 -3.84 -1.78 0.23
CA VAL A 218 -5.21 -1.29 0.14
C VAL A 218 -6.15 -2.40 0.57
N LEU A 219 -6.81 -2.20 1.72
CA LEU A 219 -7.67 -3.19 2.36
C LEU A 219 -9.11 -2.70 2.47
N PRO A 220 -10.09 -3.63 2.53
CA PRO A 220 -11.45 -3.23 2.85
C PRO A 220 -11.49 -2.70 4.29
N PRO A 221 -12.37 -1.74 4.62
CA PRO A 221 -12.53 -1.27 5.99
C PRO A 221 -12.83 -2.43 6.93
N SER A 222 -11.95 -2.64 7.90
CA SER A 222 -12.08 -3.69 8.93
C SER A 222 -13.15 -3.35 9.97
N ARG A 223 -13.58 -2.08 9.99
CA ARG A 223 -14.59 -1.51 10.89
C ARG A 223 -15.62 -0.70 10.11
N PRO A 224 -16.84 -0.53 10.66
CA PRO A 224 -17.82 0.39 10.08
C PRO A 224 -17.24 1.80 9.96
N VAL A 225 -17.33 2.38 8.77
CA VAL A 225 -16.86 3.74 8.50
C VAL A 225 -17.93 4.74 8.96
N PRO A 226 -17.62 5.65 9.92
CA PRO A 226 -18.55 6.70 10.32
C PRO A 226 -18.94 7.60 9.14
N ARG A 227 -20.23 7.91 9.01
CA ARG A 227 -20.77 8.70 7.89
C ARG A 227 -20.04 10.03 7.68
N LYS A 228 -19.66 10.71 8.77
CA LYS A 228 -18.91 11.97 8.72
C LYS A 228 -17.59 11.84 7.94
N PHE A 229 -16.83 10.77 8.17
CA PHE A 229 -15.54 10.54 7.53
C PHE A 229 -15.72 10.10 6.07
N ALA A 230 -16.74 9.28 5.81
CA ALA A 230 -17.10 8.90 4.45
C ALA A 230 -17.57 10.08 3.60
N THR A 231 -18.30 11.04 4.17
CA THR A 231 -18.69 12.27 3.49
C THR A 231 -17.46 13.14 3.22
N GLU A 232 -16.60 13.33 4.21
CA GLU A 232 -15.41 14.16 4.06
C GLU A 232 -14.44 13.62 2.99
N LEU A 233 -14.17 12.32 2.99
CA LEU A 233 -13.35 11.68 1.95
C LEU A 233 -13.88 11.93 0.54
N ARG A 234 -15.20 11.86 0.35
CA ARG A 234 -15.82 12.14 -0.96
C ARG A 234 -15.68 13.60 -1.37
N ASN A 235 -15.79 14.53 -0.41
CA ASN A 235 -15.55 15.95 -0.67
C ASN A 235 -14.10 16.20 -1.09
N GLN A 236 -13.14 15.59 -0.38
CA GLN A 236 -11.72 15.73 -0.68
C GLN A 236 -11.32 15.06 -2.00
N LEU A 237 -11.92 13.92 -2.34
CA LEU A 237 -11.73 13.32 -3.67
C LEU A 237 -12.20 14.26 -4.77
N LYS A 238 -13.38 14.87 -4.62
CA LYS A 238 -13.91 15.83 -5.61
C LYS A 238 -12.99 17.04 -5.75
N ARG A 239 -12.53 17.60 -4.64
CA ARG A 239 -11.59 18.73 -4.62
C ARG A 239 -10.27 18.37 -5.31
N ALA A 240 -9.69 17.22 -4.98
CA ALA A 240 -8.45 16.76 -5.58
C ALA A 240 -8.58 16.58 -7.11
N GLN A 241 -9.73 16.10 -7.56
CA GLN A 241 -10.04 15.98 -8.99
C GLN A 241 -10.14 17.34 -9.67
N GLU A 242 -10.88 18.28 -9.08
CA GLU A 242 -10.99 19.66 -9.60
C GLU A 242 -9.61 20.34 -9.71
N GLU A 243 -8.77 20.21 -8.68
CA GLU A 243 -7.41 20.79 -8.68
C GLU A 243 -6.46 20.13 -9.69
N GLU A 244 -6.63 18.84 -10.02
CA GLU A 244 -5.84 18.17 -11.08
C GLU A 244 -6.24 18.64 -12.49
N PHE A 245 -7.51 18.96 -12.73
CA PHE A 245 -7.97 19.50 -14.02
C PHE A 245 -7.52 20.94 -14.28
N ASP A 246 -7.14 21.69 -13.24
CA ASP A 246 -6.66 23.07 -13.33
C ASP A 246 -5.15 23.19 -13.60
N LEU A 247 -4.41 22.08 -13.73
CA LEU A 247 -3.00 22.10 -14.12
C LEU A 247 -2.88 22.29 -15.65
N PRO A 248 -2.27 23.39 -16.14
CA PRO A 248 -2.10 23.61 -17.56
C PRO A 248 -1.11 22.59 -18.13
N PHE A 249 -1.56 21.81 -19.13
CA PHE A 249 -0.71 21.02 -20.01
C PHE A 249 0.05 21.93 -20.99
#